data_AF-A0A381UAR8-F1
#
_entry.id   AF-A0A381UAR8-F1
#
_cell.length_a   1.000
_cell.length_b   1.000
_cell.length_c   1.000
_cell.angle_alpha   90.00
_cell.angle_beta   90.00
_cell.angle_gamma   90.00
#
_symmetry.space_group_name_H-M   'P 1'
#
loop_
_entity.id
_entity.type
_entity.pdbx_description
1 polymer ?
#
loop_
_entity_poly.entity_id
_entity_poly.type
_entity_poly.pdbx_seq_one_letter_code
_entity_poly.pdbx_strand_id
1 'polypeptide(L)'
;MQAAEKKQLRLAGLLFGLAILFFVLFSSPEREALEYFYDESEQKLFTTPIGSIPPIKGINDDQFDGVRAIVIAPKGRCGDESVRRIAYLEKWSPQLKQQMEAAERAKAAGHAVPNLVGRSQRKFHQFVRRTDSPKWYHMNTDEAAKIMATLRTKDDEGKIPEVCTPNR
;
A
#
# COMPACT_ATOMS: atom_id res chain seq x y z
N MET A 1 -17.43 49.26 27.98
CA MET A 1 -16.37 48.71 27.10
C MET A 1 -15.48 49.84 26.63
N GLN A 2 -14.23 49.84 27.08
CA GLN A 2 -13.25 50.89 26.76
C GLN A 2 -12.79 50.76 25.30
N ALA A 3 -12.42 51.87 24.65
CA ALA A 3 -11.99 51.88 23.25
C ALA A 3 -10.75 50.98 22.99
N ALA A 4 -9.93 50.76 24.03
CA ALA A 4 -8.78 49.87 24.00
C ALA A 4 -9.18 48.38 23.88
N GLU A 5 -10.20 47.92 24.61
CA GLU A 5 -10.71 46.53 24.53
C GLU A 5 -11.25 46.21 23.13
N LYS A 6 -11.96 47.15 22.49
CA LYS A 6 -12.46 46.98 21.12
C LYS A 6 -11.34 46.83 20.09
N LYS A 7 -10.19 47.50 20.29
CA LYS A 7 -9.01 47.36 19.42
C LYS A 7 -8.33 46.00 19.63
N GLN A 8 -8.21 45.54 20.87
CA GLN A 8 -7.66 44.22 21.19
C GLN A 8 -8.52 43.08 20.62
N LEU A 9 -9.85 43.17 20.73
CA LEU A 9 -10.77 42.18 20.15
C LEU A 9 -10.69 42.11 18.62
N ARG A 10 -10.57 43.26 17.94
CA ARG A 10 -10.40 43.30 16.47
C ARG A 10 -9.07 42.72 16.03
N LEU A 11 -7.99 43.03 16.75
CA LEU A 11 -6.67 42.47 16.47
C LEU A 11 -6.65 40.96 16.69
N ALA A 12 -7.22 40.48 17.80
CA ALA A 12 -7.34 39.06 18.10
C ALA A 12 -8.15 38.31 17.03
N GLY A 13 -9.29 38.87 16.59
CA GLY A 13 -10.07 38.29 15.49
C GLY A 13 -9.31 38.23 14.17
N LEU A 14 -8.54 39.28 13.85
CA LEU A 14 -7.71 39.32 12.64
C LEU A 14 -6.56 38.31 12.68
N LEU A 15 -5.88 38.19 13.82
CA LEU A 15 -4.84 37.18 14.03
C LEU A 15 -5.39 35.75 13.99
N PHE A 16 -6.55 35.51 14.57
CA PHE A 16 -7.22 34.21 14.53
C PHE A 16 -7.65 33.83 13.11
N GLY A 17 -8.20 34.79 12.35
CA GLY A 17 -8.53 34.60 10.94
C GLY A 17 -7.29 34.29 10.08
N LEU A 18 -6.18 35.01 10.30
CA LEU A 18 -4.91 34.75 9.62
C LEU A 18 -4.33 33.39 9.99
N ALA A 19 -4.45 32.94 11.24
CA ALA A 19 -4.00 31.62 11.67
C ALA A 19 -4.79 30.49 10.99
N ILE A 20 -6.12 30.63 10.85
CA ILE A 20 -6.94 29.67 10.11
C ILE A 20 -6.55 29.65 8.63
N LEU A 21 -6.40 30.82 8.01
CA LEU A 21 -6.01 30.92 6.60
C LEU A 21 -4.63 30.30 6.36
N PHE A 22 -3.67 30.55 7.25
CA PHE A 22 -2.35 29.92 7.22
C PHE A 22 -2.47 28.40 7.37
N PHE A 23 -3.27 27.91 8.33
CA PHE A 23 -3.47 26.47 8.48
C PHE A 23 -4.09 25.82 7.23
N VAL A 24 -5.02 26.50 6.54
CA VAL A 24 -5.64 25.99 5.31
C VAL A 24 -4.70 26.05 4.10
N LEU A 25 -3.90 27.11 3.98
CA LEU A 25 -2.95 27.26 2.85
C LEU A 25 -1.73 26.36 3.00
N PHE A 26 -1.31 26.07 4.23
CA PHE A 26 -0.11 25.31 4.53
C PHE A 26 -0.40 23.88 5.04
N SER A 27 -1.67 23.49 5.18
CA SER A 27 -2.02 22.07 5.32
C SER A 27 -1.82 21.38 3.98
N SER A 28 -0.69 20.71 3.83
CA SER A 28 -0.53 19.76 2.73
C SER A 28 -1.49 18.60 2.99
N PRO A 29 -2.38 18.24 2.04
CA PRO A 29 -3.14 17.01 2.18
C PRO A 29 -2.13 15.87 2.32
N GLU A 30 -2.31 15.03 3.34
CA GLU A 30 -1.49 13.84 3.55
C GLU A 30 -1.61 13.00 2.28
N ARG A 31 -0.53 12.90 1.49
CA ARG A 31 -0.56 12.09 0.27
C ARG A 31 -0.77 10.65 0.69
N GLU A 32 -1.89 10.07 0.25
CA GLU A 32 -2.20 8.68 0.52
C GLU A 32 -1.08 7.80 -0.03
N ALA A 33 -0.44 7.03 0.84
CA ALA A 33 0.62 6.12 0.45
C ALA A 33 0.01 4.99 -0.40
N LEU A 34 0.58 4.74 -1.57
CA LEU A 34 0.08 3.75 -2.53
C LEU A 34 1.00 2.53 -2.61
N GLU A 35 0.46 1.44 -3.14
CA GLU A 35 1.16 0.20 -3.48
C GLU A 35 0.74 -0.27 -4.88
N TYR A 36 1.60 -1.04 -5.54
CA TYR A 36 1.30 -1.63 -6.84
C TYR A 36 0.46 -2.89 -6.70
N PHE A 37 -0.56 -2.99 -7.54
CA PHE A 37 -1.37 -4.18 -7.77
C PHE A 37 -1.34 -4.54 -9.24
N TYR A 38 -1.60 -5.79 -9.54
CA TYR A 38 -1.66 -6.36 -10.88
C TYR A 38 -3.01 -7.00 -11.07
N ASP A 39 -3.73 -6.53 -12.07
CA ASP A 39 -4.98 -7.12 -12.54
C ASP A 39 -4.62 -8.33 -13.40
N GLU A 40 -4.94 -9.53 -12.93
CA GLU A 40 -4.57 -10.77 -13.62
C GLU A 40 -5.30 -10.92 -14.97
N SER A 41 -6.53 -10.42 -15.10
CA SER A 41 -7.33 -10.53 -16.33
C SER A 41 -6.91 -9.51 -17.37
N GLU A 42 -6.67 -8.27 -16.95
CA GLU A 42 -6.22 -7.18 -17.84
C GLU A 42 -4.72 -7.18 -18.10
N GLN A 43 -3.96 -7.97 -17.33
CA GLN A 43 -2.51 -8.04 -17.36
C GLN A 43 -1.82 -6.69 -17.14
N LYS A 44 -2.41 -5.83 -16.30
CA LYS A 44 -1.98 -4.45 -16.10
C LYS A 44 -1.64 -4.15 -14.64
N LEU A 45 -0.59 -3.35 -14.45
CA LEU A 45 -0.31 -2.74 -13.16
C LEU A 45 -1.24 -1.56 -12.91
N PHE A 46 -1.67 -1.43 -11.67
CA PHE A 46 -2.40 -0.28 -11.15
C PHE A 46 -1.97 0.01 -9.71
N THR A 47 -2.47 1.10 -9.15
CA THR A 47 -2.12 1.52 -7.79
C THR A 47 -3.36 1.51 -6.89
N THR A 48 -3.16 1.19 -5.62
CA THR A 48 -4.21 1.22 -4.59
C THR A 48 -3.60 1.72 -3.28
N PRO A 49 -4.40 2.23 -2.33
CA PRO A 49 -3.91 2.61 -1.02
C PRO A 49 -3.19 1.47 -0.30
N ILE A 50 -2.13 1.82 0.42
CA ILE A 50 -1.38 0.90 1.27
C ILE A 50 -2.32 0.21 2.26
N GLY A 51 -2.06 -1.08 2.50
CA GLY A 51 -2.87 -1.88 3.42
C GLY A 51 -4.06 -2.58 2.75
N SER A 52 -4.36 -2.30 1.48
CA SER A 52 -5.30 -3.10 0.69
C SER A 52 -4.95 -4.59 0.77
N ILE A 53 -5.94 -5.42 1.12
CA ILE A 53 -5.75 -6.86 1.36
C ILE A 53 -6.02 -7.66 0.08
N PRO A 54 -5.01 -8.24 -0.58
CA PRO A 54 -5.21 -8.96 -1.85
C PRO A 54 -5.89 -10.33 -1.65
N PRO A 55 -6.68 -10.80 -2.63
CA PRO A 55 -7.06 -10.09 -3.85
C PRO A 55 -8.10 -8.98 -3.60
N ILE A 56 -8.07 -7.95 -4.43
CA ILE A 56 -9.04 -6.85 -4.51
C ILE A 56 -9.71 -6.84 -5.88
N LYS A 57 -10.68 -5.93 -6.08
CA LYS A 57 -11.31 -5.75 -7.39
C LYS A 57 -10.27 -5.36 -8.46
N GLY A 58 -10.42 -5.91 -9.65
CA GLY A 58 -9.70 -5.50 -10.85
C GLY A 58 -10.01 -4.05 -11.24
N ILE A 59 -9.34 -3.58 -12.30
CA ILE A 59 -9.43 -2.18 -12.76
C ILE A 59 -10.77 -1.91 -13.44
N ASN A 60 -11.33 -2.91 -14.13
CA ASN A 60 -12.43 -2.74 -15.07
C ASN A 60 -13.74 -3.41 -14.65
N ASP A 61 -13.74 -4.26 -13.62
CA ASP A 61 -14.91 -5.02 -13.20
C ASP A 61 -14.94 -5.29 -11.69
N ASP A 62 -15.95 -6.06 -11.26
CA ASP A 62 -16.13 -6.47 -9.86
C ASP A 62 -15.42 -7.79 -9.50
N GLN A 63 -14.57 -8.32 -10.39
CA GLN A 63 -13.83 -9.56 -10.13
C GLN A 63 -12.68 -9.29 -9.18
N PHE A 64 -12.45 -10.24 -8.27
CA PHE A 64 -11.36 -10.16 -7.28
C PHE A 64 -10.07 -10.79 -7.82
N ASP A 65 -9.54 -10.21 -8.88
CA ASP A 65 -8.31 -10.63 -9.58
C ASP A 65 -7.18 -9.58 -9.51
N GLY A 66 -7.40 -8.46 -8.82
CA GLY A 66 -6.36 -7.51 -8.42
C GLY A 66 -5.49 -8.08 -7.31
N VAL A 67 -4.29 -8.58 -7.64
CA VAL A 67 -3.33 -9.10 -6.65
C VAL A 67 -2.20 -8.12 -6.39
N ARG A 68 -1.59 -8.16 -5.22
CA ARG A 68 -0.48 -7.25 -4.88
C ARG A 68 0.73 -7.57 -5.74
N ALA A 69 1.38 -6.55 -6.29
CA ALA A 69 2.54 -6.70 -7.15
C ALA A 69 3.78 -6.11 -6.48
N ILE A 70 4.82 -6.94 -6.32
CA ILE A 70 6.11 -6.46 -5.84
C ILE A 70 6.91 -6.01 -7.04
N VAL A 71 6.93 -4.70 -7.28
CA VAL A 71 7.64 -4.08 -8.40
C VAL A 71 9.05 -3.72 -7.97
N ILE A 72 10.03 -3.99 -8.83
CA ILE A 72 11.42 -3.64 -8.61
C ILE A 72 11.99 -2.91 -9.81
N ALA A 73 13.01 -2.09 -9.57
CA ALA A 73 13.80 -1.42 -10.60
C ALA A 73 15.27 -1.35 -10.14
N PRO A 74 16.22 -1.08 -11.04
CA PRO A 74 17.57 -0.72 -10.65
C PRO A 74 17.56 0.49 -9.69
N LYS A 75 18.52 0.53 -8.78
CA LYS A 75 18.55 1.50 -7.67
C LYS A 75 18.42 2.94 -8.16
N GLY A 76 17.49 3.71 -7.58
CA GLY A 76 17.23 5.10 -7.96
C GLY A 76 16.44 5.28 -9.26
N ARG A 77 16.00 4.19 -9.90
CA ARG A 77 15.23 4.21 -11.16
C ARG A 77 13.78 3.76 -10.98
N CYS A 78 13.27 3.71 -9.76
CA CYS A 78 11.85 3.44 -9.52
C CYS A 78 10.92 4.50 -10.15
N GLY A 79 11.40 5.70 -10.49
CA GLY A 79 10.65 6.69 -11.25
C GLY A 79 10.48 6.38 -12.75
N ASP A 80 11.31 5.50 -13.30
CA ASP A 80 11.35 5.17 -14.73
C ASP A 80 10.55 3.88 -15.00
N GLU A 81 9.39 4.03 -15.63
CA GLU A 81 8.49 2.91 -15.97
C GLU A 81 9.12 1.88 -16.90
N SER A 82 10.03 2.30 -17.79
CA SER A 82 10.60 1.42 -18.80
C SER A 82 11.55 0.35 -18.22
N VAL A 83 12.04 0.58 -17.01
CA VAL A 83 12.98 -0.33 -16.32
C VAL A 83 12.35 -1.03 -15.11
N ARG A 84 11.09 -0.71 -14.79
CA ARG A 84 10.33 -1.42 -13.76
C ARG A 84 10.00 -2.83 -14.26
N ARG A 85 10.05 -3.80 -13.35
CA ARG A 85 9.51 -5.13 -13.59
C ARG A 85 8.86 -5.68 -12.33
N ILE A 86 7.88 -6.55 -12.51
CA ILE A 86 7.26 -7.27 -11.40
C ILE A 86 8.23 -8.39 -10.98
N ALA A 87 8.68 -8.36 -9.73
CA ALA A 87 9.46 -9.44 -9.14
C ALA A 87 8.58 -10.68 -8.92
N TYR A 88 7.43 -10.48 -8.29
CA TYR A 88 6.42 -11.52 -8.05
C TYR A 88 5.09 -10.89 -7.60
N LEU A 89 4.05 -11.72 -7.57
CA LEU A 89 2.70 -11.36 -7.14
C LEU A 89 2.37 -12.01 -5.80
N GLU A 90 1.53 -11.34 -5.00
CA GLU A 90 1.11 -11.76 -3.67
C GLU A 90 -0.42 -11.74 -3.53
N LYS A 91 -0.99 -12.79 -2.93
CA LYS A 91 -2.39 -12.79 -2.49
C LYS A 91 -2.58 -13.53 -1.17
N TRP A 92 -3.69 -13.27 -0.48
CA TRP A 92 -4.01 -13.93 0.78
C TRP A 92 -5.11 -14.97 0.56
N SER A 93 -5.21 -15.92 1.50
CA SER A 93 -6.34 -16.85 1.54
C SER A 93 -7.63 -16.08 1.82
N PRO A 94 -8.79 -16.56 1.36
CA PRO A 94 -10.08 -15.97 1.70
C PRO A 94 -10.27 -15.86 3.22
N GLN A 95 -9.86 -16.89 3.97
CA GLN A 95 -9.95 -16.93 5.43
C GLN A 95 -9.13 -15.82 6.10
N LEU A 96 -7.87 -15.63 5.71
CA LEU A 96 -7.02 -14.59 6.29
C LEU A 96 -7.51 -13.20 5.90
N LYS A 97 -7.95 -13.02 4.63
CA LYS A 97 -8.53 -11.76 4.15
C LYS A 97 -9.74 -11.38 5.00
N GLN A 98 -10.71 -12.29 5.18
CA GLN A 98 -11.91 -12.03 5.96
C GLN A 98 -11.59 -11.62 7.42
N GLN A 99 -10.64 -12.30 8.07
CA GLN A 99 -10.23 -11.97 9.43
C GLN A 99 -9.57 -10.58 9.54
N MET A 100 -8.72 -10.25 8.58
CA MET A 100 -7.98 -8.98 8.58
C MET A 100 -8.90 -7.80 8.26
N GLU A 101 -9.82 -7.97 7.30
CA GLU A 101 -10.84 -6.95 7.02
C GLU A 101 -11.82 -6.78 8.20
N ALA A 102 -12.19 -7.87 8.88
CA ALA A 102 -13.00 -7.78 10.10
C ALA A 102 -12.28 -7.03 11.21
N ALA A 103 -10.97 -7.24 11.36
CA ALA A 103 -10.13 -6.50 12.29
C ALA A 103 -10.02 -5.01 11.94
N GLU A 104 -9.88 -4.67 10.66
CA GLU A 104 -9.89 -3.28 10.20
C GLU A 104 -11.24 -2.60 10.49
N ARG A 105 -12.36 -3.27 10.20
CA ARG A 105 -13.70 -2.77 10.53
C ARG A 105 -13.90 -2.58 12.04
N ALA A 106 -13.47 -3.56 12.86
CA ALA A 106 -13.55 -3.45 14.32
C ALA A 106 -12.73 -2.27 14.84
N LYS A 107 -11.50 -2.09 14.34
CA LYS A 107 -10.64 -0.96 14.70
C LYS A 107 -11.27 0.38 14.31
N ALA A 108 -11.80 0.49 13.10
CA ALA A 108 -12.47 1.70 12.62
C ALA A 108 -13.71 2.05 13.47
N ALA A 109 -14.42 1.04 13.97
CA ALA A 109 -15.57 1.20 14.88
C ALA A 109 -15.18 1.40 16.36
N GLY A 110 -13.89 1.41 16.71
CA GLY A 110 -13.42 1.53 18.09
C GLY A 110 -13.66 0.27 18.95
N HIS A 111 -13.90 -0.88 18.33
CA HIS A 111 -14.10 -2.17 19.00
C HIS A 111 -12.79 -2.93 19.21
N ALA A 112 -12.82 -3.87 20.14
CA ALA A 112 -11.73 -4.83 20.32
C ALA A 112 -11.52 -5.64 19.04
N VAL A 113 -10.26 -5.77 18.63
CA VAL A 113 -9.87 -6.55 17.46
C VAL A 113 -9.91 -8.05 17.83
N PRO A 114 -10.64 -8.89 17.07
CA PRO A 114 -10.74 -10.32 17.36
C PRO A 114 -9.39 -11.04 17.25
N ASN A 115 -9.28 -12.23 17.86
CA ASN A 115 -8.08 -13.07 17.86
C ASN A 115 -7.51 -13.27 16.44
N LEU A 116 -6.51 -12.46 16.11
CA LEU A 116 -5.84 -12.49 14.82
C LEU A 116 -4.92 -13.70 14.75
N VAL A 117 -4.89 -14.32 13.58
CA VAL A 117 -3.88 -15.34 13.25
C VAL A 117 -2.49 -14.76 13.48
N GLY A 118 -1.70 -15.47 14.29
CA GLY A 118 -0.34 -15.07 14.66
C GLY A 118 0.54 -14.89 13.42
N ARG A 119 1.52 -13.97 13.49
CA ARG A 119 2.36 -13.60 12.34
C ARG A 119 2.99 -14.81 11.63
N SER A 120 3.44 -15.82 12.38
CA SER A 120 4.00 -17.05 11.83
C SER A 120 2.98 -17.87 11.03
N GLN A 121 1.75 -17.96 11.51
CA GLN A 121 0.66 -18.69 10.88
C GLN A 121 0.14 -17.97 9.62
N ARG A 122 0.27 -16.64 9.52
CA ARG A 122 -0.14 -15.89 8.31
C ARG A 122 0.56 -16.38 7.06
N LYS A 123 1.82 -16.86 7.15
CA LYS A 123 2.57 -17.39 6.00
C LYS A 123 1.89 -18.60 5.35
N PHE A 124 1.08 -19.36 6.09
CA PHE A 124 0.29 -20.47 5.56
C PHE A 124 -0.94 -19.98 4.78
N HIS A 125 -1.28 -18.71 4.89
CA HIS A 125 -2.41 -18.08 4.23
C HIS A 125 -1.99 -16.95 3.29
N GLN A 126 -0.70 -16.83 3.01
CA GLN A 126 -0.16 -15.89 2.04
C GLN A 126 0.49 -16.69 0.93
N PHE A 127 0.23 -16.28 -0.30
CA PHE A 127 0.65 -16.97 -1.50
C PHE A 127 1.46 -16.04 -2.37
N VAL A 128 2.47 -16.61 -3.02
CA VAL A 128 3.28 -15.93 -4.02
C VAL A 128 3.26 -16.69 -5.34
N ARG A 129 3.40 -15.97 -6.44
CA ARG A 129 3.69 -16.54 -7.75
C ARG A 129 4.54 -15.60 -8.60
N ARG A 130 5.20 -16.15 -9.61
CA ARG A 130 5.75 -15.34 -10.71
C ARG A 130 4.64 -14.93 -11.66
N THR A 131 4.81 -13.84 -12.39
CA THR A 131 3.82 -13.36 -13.37
C THR A 131 3.61 -14.34 -14.52
N ASP A 132 4.66 -15.06 -14.93
CA ASP A 132 4.70 -16.04 -16.02
C ASP A 132 4.20 -17.45 -15.64
N SER A 133 3.84 -17.67 -14.36
CA SER A 133 3.35 -18.95 -13.88
C SER A 133 1.96 -18.79 -13.27
N PRO A 134 0.99 -19.66 -13.60
CA PRO A 134 -0.33 -19.63 -12.98
C PRO A 134 -0.33 -20.23 -11.55
N LYS A 135 0.75 -20.88 -11.13
CA LYS A 135 0.80 -21.66 -9.90
C LYS A 135 1.15 -20.79 -8.71
N TRP A 136 0.28 -20.81 -7.71
CA TRP A 136 0.46 -20.14 -6.43
C TRP A 136 1.14 -21.07 -5.41
N TYR A 137 2.11 -20.53 -4.67
CA TYR A 137 2.84 -21.22 -3.63
C TYR A 137 2.63 -20.54 -2.28
N HIS A 138 2.39 -21.30 -1.23
CA HIS A 138 2.35 -20.74 0.12
C HIS A 138 3.71 -20.14 0.49
N MET A 139 3.72 -18.99 1.17
CA MET A 139 4.94 -18.27 1.56
C MET A 139 5.89 -19.07 2.47
N ASN A 140 5.44 -20.19 3.03
CA ASN A 140 6.25 -21.09 3.86
C ASN A 140 6.97 -22.20 3.06
N THR A 141 6.82 -22.24 1.74
CA THR A 141 7.46 -23.26 0.86
C THR A 141 8.81 -22.80 0.34
N ASP A 142 9.65 -23.76 -0.06
CA ASP A 142 10.93 -23.49 -0.69
C ASP A 142 10.76 -22.80 -2.06
N GLU A 143 9.72 -23.14 -2.81
CA GLU A 143 9.39 -22.49 -4.08
C GLU A 143 9.08 -21.01 -3.86
N ALA A 144 8.29 -20.68 -2.84
CA ALA A 144 8.03 -19.29 -2.49
C ALA A 144 9.32 -18.56 -2.10
N ALA A 145 10.22 -19.21 -1.34
CA ALA A 145 11.52 -18.63 -1.00
C ALA A 145 12.37 -18.33 -2.25
N LYS A 146 12.38 -19.22 -3.25
CA LYS A 146 13.07 -19.02 -4.54
C LYS A 146 12.47 -17.88 -5.36
N ILE A 147 11.15 -17.69 -5.30
CA ILE A 147 10.47 -16.56 -5.96
C ILE A 147 10.85 -15.25 -5.29
N MET A 148 10.75 -15.17 -3.96
CA MET A 148 11.08 -13.96 -3.19
C MET A 148 12.57 -13.63 -3.21
N ALA A 149 13.45 -14.61 -3.43
CA ALA A 149 14.88 -14.40 -3.59
C ALA A 149 15.24 -13.47 -4.75
N THR A 150 14.33 -13.25 -5.72
CA THR A 150 14.50 -12.28 -6.81
C THR A 150 14.78 -10.86 -6.29
N LEU A 151 14.33 -10.51 -5.08
CA LEU A 151 14.65 -9.22 -4.44
C LEU A 151 16.12 -9.09 -4.01
N ARG A 152 16.87 -10.20 -3.98
CA ARG A 152 18.28 -10.26 -3.59
C ARG A 152 19.19 -10.65 -4.77
N THR A 153 18.61 -10.92 -5.94
CA THR A 153 19.34 -11.20 -7.16
C THR A 153 19.82 -9.88 -7.77
N LYS A 154 21.11 -9.82 -8.11
CA LYS A 154 21.70 -8.65 -8.75
C LYS A 154 21.07 -8.41 -10.13
N ASP A 155 20.89 -7.15 -10.48
CA ASP A 155 20.52 -6.70 -11.83
C ASP A 155 21.73 -6.76 -12.78
N ASP A 156 21.53 -6.33 -14.02
CA ASP A 156 22.56 -6.31 -15.07
C ASP A 156 23.73 -5.35 -14.74
N GLU A 157 23.55 -4.45 -13.77
CA GLU A 157 24.59 -3.58 -13.23
C GLU A 157 25.33 -4.20 -12.02
N GLY A 158 24.99 -5.44 -11.66
CA GLY A 158 25.58 -6.13 -10.51
C GLY A 158 25.08 -5.60 -9.16
N LYS A 159 24.00 -4.82 -9.11
CA LYS A 159 23.44 -4.22 -7.89
C LYS A 159 22.15 -4.92 -7.47
N ILE A 160 21.86 -4.91 -6.18
CA ILE A 160 20.56 -5.37 -5.69
C ILE A 160 19.50 -4.33 -6.12
N PRO A 161 18.41 -4.76 -6.77
CA PRO A 161 17.36 -3.85 -7.21
C PRO A 161 16.61 -3.26 -6.01
N GLU A 162 15.96 -2.13 -6.24
CA GLU A 162 15.12 -1.43 -5.27
C GLU A 162 13.65 -1.84 -5.45
N VAL A 163 12.92 -2.03 -4.34
CA VAL A 163 11.47 -2.24 -4.36
C VAL A 163 10.78 -0.90 -4.57
N CYS A 164 10.00 -0.79 -5.63
CA CYS A 164 9.34 0.44 -6.01
C CYS A 164 8.00 0.57 -5.30
N THR A 165 7.80 1.74 -4.71
CA THR A 165 6.52 2.19 -4.17
C THR A 165 6.02 3.36 -5.01
N PRO A 166 4.75 3.36 -5.46
CA PRO A 166 4.21 4.50 -6.18
C PRO A 166 4.24 5.76 -5.32
N ASN A 167 4.50 6.92 -5.96
CA ASN A 167 4.41 8.25 -5.35
C ASN A 167 5.31 8.50 -4.12
N ARG A 168 6.41 7.74 -3.97
CA ARG A 168 7.44 7.97 -2.94
C ARG A 168 8.63 8.77 -3.45
#